data_AF-A0A9P1J447-F1
#
_entry.id   AF-A0A9P1J447-F1
#
_cell.length_a   1.000
_cell.length_b   1.000
_cell.length_c   1.000
_cell.angle_alpha   90.00
_cell.angle_beta   90.00
_cell.angle_gamma   90.00
#
_symmetry.space_group_name_H-M   'P 1'
#
loop_
_entity.id
_entity.type
_entity.pdbx_description
1 polymer ?
#
loop_
_entity_poly.entity_id
_entity_poly.type
_entity_poly.pdbx_seq_one_letter_code
_entity_poly.pdbx_strand_id
1 'polypeptide(L)'
;MLNRRQIWIFGLIERGTDDVAMMEVPRRDAATLLPLIQQHVEPGTLIVSDGWRAYGGIKNLQEDYDHKFVNHKVNFVDPTDPRVHTQSIESTWRALKTSLKQYYGIPHSSVQTYMYIPVYIQTKMERQMSQRPFI
;
A
#
# COMPACT_ATOMS: atom_id res chain seq x y z
N MET A 1 -5.71 -17.97 -24.77
CA MET A 1 -5.49 -17.38 -23.42
C MET A 1 -6.64 -16.43 -23.12
N LEU A 2 -7.27 -16.51 -21.95
CA LEU A 2 -8.30 -15.55 -21.55
C LEU A 2 -7.63 -14.21 -21.22
N ASN A 3 -7.94 -13.17 -21.99
CA ASN A 3 -7.47 -11.81 -21.72
C ASN A 3 -8.31 -11.21 -20.58
N ARG A 4 -7.91 -11.49 -19.33
CA ARG A 4 -8.59 -10.93 -18.15
C ARG A 4 -8.00 -9.56 -17.85
N ARG A 5 -8.86 -8.53 -17.85
CA ARG A 5 -8.51 -7.18 -17.42
C ARG A 5 -7.99 -7.24 -15.98
N GLN A 6 -6.78 -6.73 -15.78
CA GLN A 6 -6.14 -6.67 -14.45
C GLN A 6 -6.48 -5.34 -13.79
N ILE A 7 -6.81 -5.40 -12.51
CA ILE A 7 -7.01 -4.24 -11.65
C ILE A 7 -5.79 -4.15 -10.75
N TRP A 8 -5.18 -2.97 -10.69
CA TRP A 8 -4.04 -2.70 -9.83
C TRP A 8 -4.50 -1.89 -8.63
N ILE A 9 -4.13 -2.32 -7.44
CA ILE A 9 -4.41 -1.60 -6.21
C ILE A 9 -3.07 -1.24 -5.57
N PHE A 10 -2.91 0.02 -5.19
CA PHE A 10 -1.80 0.53 -4.42
C PHE A 10 -2.22 0.65 -2.94
N GLY A 11 -1.34 0.24 -2.03
CA GLY A 11 -1.65 0.14 -0.61
C GLY A 11 -0.60 0.83 0.25
N LEU A 12 -1.06 1.58 1.26
CA LEU A 12 -0.25 2.21 2.30
C LEU A 12 -0.71 1.71 3.66
N ILE A 13 0.24 1.54 4.59
CA ILE A 13 -0.04 1.23 5.98
C ILE A 13 0.89 2.04 6.89
N GLU A 14 0.31 2.73 7.86
CA GLU A 14 1.03 3.41 8.93
C GLU A 14 1.33 2.41 10.05
N ARG A 15 2.58 2.34 10.49
CA ARG A 15 2.95 1.43 11.57
C ARG A 15 2.67 2.07 12.91
N GLY A 16 2.15 1.27 13.85
CA GLY A 16 1.84 1.72 15.22
C GLY A 16 0.37 2.13 15.38
N THR A 17 -0.27 2.64 14.32
CA THR A 17 -1.71 2.91 14.27
C THR A 17 -2.50 1.87 13.48
N ASP A 18 -1.82 1.07 12.65
CA ASP A 18 -2.40 0.09 11.71
C ASP A 18 -3.42 0.69 10.75
N ASP A 19 -3.24 1.97 10.49
CA ASP A 19 -4.04 2.80 9.62
C ASP A 19 -3.73 2.43 8.15
N VAL A 20 -4.76 2.16 7.33
CA VAL A 20 -4.60 1.59 5.97
C VAL A 20 -5.27 2.45 4.91
N ALA A 21 -4.62 2.61 3.75
CA ALA A 21 -5.24 3.09 2.52
C ALA A 21 -5.04 2.08 1.40
N MET A 22 -6.08 1.84 0.60
CA MET A 22 -6.06 1.00 -0.59
C MET A 22 -6.73 1.76 -1.74
N MET A 23 -6.02 1.95 -2.84
CA MET A 23 -6.45 2.80 -3.96
C MET A 23 -6.32 2.03 -5.27
N GLU A 24 -7.37 2.01 -6.08
CA GLU A 24 -7.25 1.52 -7.46
C GLU A 24 -6.36 2.48 -8.27
N VAL A 25 -5.39 1.93 -8.98
CA VAL A 25 -4.47 2.70 -9.81
C VAL A 25 -4.52 2.17 -11.26
N PRO A 26 -4.43 3.06 -12.26
CA PRO A 26 -4.46 2.64 -13.66
C PRO A 26 -3.18 1.88 -14.05
N ARG A 27 -2.05 2.18 -13.40
CA ARG A 27 -0.72 1.60 -13.66
C ARG A 27 0.10 1.51 -12.36
N ARG A 28 1.09 0.62 -12.37
CA ARG A 28 2.03 0.38 -11.25
C ARG A 28 3.44 0.97 -11.49
N ASP A 29 3.49 2.08 -12.22
CA ASP A 29 4.72 2.78 -12.59
C ASP A 29 5.03 3.95 -11.65
N ALA A 30 6.26 4.46 -11.70
CA ALA A 30 6.70 5.56 -10.84
C ALA A 30 5.85 6.83 -11.06
N ALA A 31 5.48 7.11 -12.32
CA ALA A 31 4.65 8.27 -12.67
C ALA A 31 3.26 8.23 -12.03
N THR A 32 2.73 7.05 -11.73
CA THR A 32 1.47 6.89 -11.00
C THR A 32 1.68 6.84 -9.49
N LEU A 33 2.70 6.13 -9.02
CA LEU A 33 2.85 5.82 -7.59
C LEU A 33 3.53 6.93 -6.78
N LEU A 34 4.52 7.63 -7.33
CA LEU A 34 5.24 8.68 -6.58
C LEU A 34 4.34 9.87 -6.20
N PRO A 35 3.46 10.39 -7.09
CA PRO A 35 2.54 11.46 -6.69
C PRO A 35 1.56 11.03 -5.60
N LEU A 36 1.13 9.75 -5.61
CA LEU A 36 0.24 9.22 -4.57
C LEU A 36 0.94 9.14 -3.21
N ILE A 37 2.24 8.82 -3.19
CA ILE A 37 3.04 8.89 -1.97
C ILE A 37 3.11 10.34 -1.46
N GLN A 38 3.44 11.30 -2.33
CA GLN A 38 3.51 12.73 -1.95
C GLN A 38 2.18 13.26 -1.40
N GLN A 39 1.07 12.82 -1.99
CA GLN A 39 -0.27 13.27 -1.56
C GLN A 39 -0.68 12.70 -0.19
N HIS A 40 -0.25 11.48 0.14
CA HIS A 40 -0.79 10.76 1.29
C HIS A 40 0.21 10.56 2.42
N VAL A 41 1.51 10.74 2.20
CA VAL A 41 2.57 10.49 3.19
C VAL A 41 3.22 11.81 3.59
N GLU A 42 3.34 12.04 4.89
CA GLU A 42 3.91 13.26 5.44
C GLU A 42 5.39 13.41 5.02
N PRO A 43 5.83 14.61 4.59
CA PRO A 43 7.24 14.88 4.32
C PRO A 43 8.16 14.44 5.46
N GLY A 44 9.33 13.90 5.13
CA GLY A 44 10.30 13.39 6.11
C GLY A 44 9.98 12.01 6.70
N THR A 45 8.84 11.39 6.35
CA THR A 45 8.51 10.03 6.81
C THR A 45 9.48 8.99 6.27
N LEU A 46 9.82 8.00 7.12
CA LEU A 46 10.51 6.78 6.71
C LEU A 46 9.55 5.84 5.99
N ILE A 47 9.73 5.70 4.68
CA ILE A 47 8.98 4.76 3.87
C ILE A 47 9.74 3.43 3.78
N VAL A 48 9.05 2.33 4.05
CA VAL A 48 9.58 0.97 3.87
C VAL A 48 8.77 0.24 2.80
N SER A 49 9.41 -0.14 1.70
CA SER A 49 8.76 -0.86 0.59
C SER A 49 9.47 -2.16 0.23
N ASP A 50 8.95 -2.88 -0.75
CA ASP A 50 9.74 -3.88 -1.47
C ASP A 50 10.73 -3.20 -2.45
N GLY A 51 11.63 -3.99 -3.02
CA GLY A 51 12.59 -3.54 -4.03
C GLY A 51 12.00 -3.29 -5.43
N TRP A 52 10.71 -2.96 -5.56
CA TRP A 52 10.12 -2.67 -6.86
C TRP A 52 10.66 -1.36 -7.46
N ARG A 53 11.02 -1.39 -8.75
CA ARG A 53 11.70 -0.27 -9.43
C ARG A 53 10.90 1.05 -9.38
N ALA A 54 9.57 0.99 -9.37
CA ALA A 54 8.75 2.20 -9.34
C ALA A 54 8.97 3.03 -8.07
N TYR A 55 9.44 2.42 -6.97
CA TYR A 55 9.75 3.11 -5.72
C TYR A 55 11.16 3.71 -5.69
N GLY A 56 12.00 3.45 -6.70
CA GLY A 56 13.39 3.94 -6.72
C GLY A 56 13.53 5.47 -6.75
N GLY A 57 12.46 6.19 -7.09
CA GLY A 57 12.43 7.65 -7.12
C GLY A 57 12.06 8.32 -5.79
N ILE A 58 11.68 7.56 -4.74
CA ILE A 58 11.18 8.14 -3.48
C ILE A 58 12.20 9.09 -2.84
N LYS A 59 13.48 8.72 -2.81
CA LYS A 59 14.56 9.58 -2.26
C LYS A 59 14.82 10.86 -3.07
N ASN A 60 14.31 10.94 -4.29
CA ASN A 60 14.51 12.09 -5.18
C ASN A 60 13.31 13.06 -5.14
N LEU A 61 12.30 12.75 -4.33
CA LEU A 61 11.17 13.64 -4.08
C LEU A 61 11.62 14.82 -3.21
N GLN A 62 10.96 15.97 -3.34
CA GLN A 62 11.38 17.22 -2.67
C GLN A 62 11.08 17.23 -1.18
N GLU A 63 10.27 16.28 -0.72
CA GLU A 63 9.72 16.16 0.62
C GLU A 63 10.65 15.40 1.59
N ASP A 64 11.92 15.19 1.21
CA ASP A 64 12.99 14.61 2.05
C ASP A 64 12.64 13.27 2.71
N TYR A 65 11.89 12.40 2.01
CA TYR A 65 11.57 11.06 2.51
C TYR A 65 12.83 10.22 2.73
N ASP A 66 12.92 9.56 3.89
CA ASP A 66 13.82 8.42 4.03
C ASP A 66 13.16 7.20 3.39
N HIS A 67 13.96 6.38 2.71
CA HIS A 67 13.47 5.20 2.03
C HIS A 67 14.39 4.01 2.28
N LYS A 68 13.80 2.98 2.86
CA LYS A 68 14.40 1.65 2.99
C LYS A 68 13.55 0.66 2.22
N PHE A 69 14.17 -0.41 1.76
CA PHE A 69 13.45 -1.46 1.06
C PHE A 69 13.99 -2.83 1.40
N VAL A 70 13.13 -3.84 1.32
CA VAL A 70 13.54 -5.24 1.39
C VAL A 70 13.58 -5.86 0.01
N ASN A 71 14.64 -6.63 -0.25
CA ASN A 71 14.74 -7.43 -1.46
C ASN A 71 14.24 -8.84 -1.17
N HIS A 72 12.98 -9.12 -1.51
CA HIS A 72 12.35 -10.44 -1.30
C HIS A 72 13.01 -11.62 -2.02
N LYS A 73 13.97 -11.38 -2.93
CA LYS A 73 14.80 -12.46 -3.50
C LYS A 73 15.88 -12.93 -2.53
N VAL A 74 16.23 -12.11 -1.56
CA VAL A 74 17.33 -12.35 -0.62
C VAL A 74 16.77 -12.54 0.78
N ASN A 75 16.01 -11.57 1.29
CA ASN A 75 15.49 -11.57 2.66
C ASN A 75 14.05 -10.99 2.72
N PHE A 76 13.28 -11.43 3.71
CA PHE A 76 11.93 -10.91 4.01
C PHE A 76 11.92 -9.81 5.09
N VAL A 77 12.98 -9.79 5.90
CA VAL A 77 13.28 -8.78 6.92
C VAL A 77 14.74 -8.41 6.70
N ASP A 78 15.08 -7.12 6.81
CA ASP A 78 16.47 -6.69 6.68
C ASP A 78 17.33 -7.35 7.79
N PRO A 79 18.50 -7.91 7.44
CA PRO A 79 19.35 -8.62 8.39
C PRO A 79 20.04 -7.70 9.40
N THR A 80 20.10 -6.39 9.12
CA THR A 80 20.77 -5.39 9.96
C THR A 80 19.79 -4.56 10.80
N ASP A 81 18.54 -4.38 10.33
CA ASP A 81 17.49 -3.67 11.05
C ASP A 81 16.16 -4.45 10.98
N PRO A 82 15.74 -5.15 12.04
CA PRO A 82 14.53 -5.98 12.02
C PRO A 82 13.23 -5.19 11.82
N ARG A 83 13.28 -3.85 11.90
CA ARG A 83 12.13 -2.99 11.63
C ARG A 83 11.92 -2.77 10.14
N VAL A 84 12.86 -3.15 9.28
CA VAL A 84 12.75 -2.97 7.83
C VAL A 84 12.20 -4.25 7.21
N HIS A 85 10.89 -4.29 7.03
CA HIS A 85 10.14 -5.41 6.43
C HIS A 85 8.79 -4.93 5.88
N THR A 86 8.11 -5.70 5.03
CA THR A 86 6.78 -5.34 4.45
C THR A 86 5.62 -6.19 5.02
N GLN A 87 5.87 -6.96 6.08
CA GLN A 87 4.91 -7.93 6.61
C GLN A 87 3.54 -7.33 6.98
N SER A 88 3.49 -6.10 7.52
CA SER A 88 2.23 -5.46 7.90
C SER A 88 1.32 -5.27 6.69
N ILE A 89 1.84 -4.70 5.60
CA ILE A 89 1.04 -4.49 4.38
C ILE A 89 0.71 -5.83 3.71
N GLU A 90 1.60 -6.83 3.75
CA GLU A 90 1.33 -8.18 3.23
C GLU A 90 0.19 -8.89 3.98
N SER A 91 0.15 -8.76 5.31
CA SER A 91 -0.93 -9.29 6.14
C SER A 91 -2.26 -8.62 5.79
N THR A 92 -2.27 -7.30 5.62
CA THR A 92 -3.44 -6.53 5.19
C THR A 92 -3.91 -6.96 3.80
N TRP A 93 -3.00 -7.15 2.84
CA TRP A 93 -3.35 -7.69 1.52
C TRP A 93 -3.96 -9.09 1.61
N ARG A 94 -3.44 -9.94 2.50
CA ARG A 94 -4.00 -11.29 2.71
C ARG A 94 -5.42 -11.22 3.25
N ALA A 95 -5.69 -10.37 4.23
CA ALA A 95 -7.03 -10.16 4.78
C ALA A 95 -8.00 -9.64 3.71
N LEU A 96 -7.61 -8.59 2.98
CA LEU A 96 -8.41 -8.02 1.89
C LEU A 96 -8.75 -9.07 0.82
N LYS A 97 -7.74 -9.78 0.30
CA LYS A 97 -7.96 -10.83 -0.72
C LYS A 97 -8.85 -11.96 -0.20
N THR A 98 -8.78 -12.28 1.08
CA THR A 98 -9.62 -13.33 1.69
C THR A 98 -11.07 -12.89 1.73
N SER A 99 -11.34 -11.65 2.17
CA SER A 99 -12.68 -11.05 2.12
C SER A 99 -13.22 -10.99 0.69
N LEU A 100 -12.44 -10.51 -0.28
CA LEU A 100 -12.87 -10.40 -1.68
C LEU A 100 -13.23 -11.76 -2.31
N LYS A 101 -12.54 -12.85 -1.92
CA LYS A 101 -12.83 -14.21 -2.40
C LYS A 101 -14.18 -14.74 -1.91
N GLN A 102 -14.68 -14.27 -0.76
CA GLN A 102 -15.97 -14.71 -0.21
C GLN A 102 -17.15 -14.29 -1.10
N TYR A 103 -16.96 -13.32 -1.98
CA TYR A 103 -18.00 -12.85 -2.90
C TYR A 103 -18.11 -13.69 -4.19
N TYR A 104 -17.29 -14.74 -4.37
CA TYR A 104 -17.34 -15.65 -5.53
C TYR A 104 -17.27 -14.98 -6.92
N GLY A 105 -16.68 -13.80 -6.99
CA GLY A 105 -16.58 -12.99 -8.20
C GLY A 105 -17.20 -11.61 -7.99
N ILE A 106 -16.45 -10.58 -8.36
CA ILE A 106 -16.89 -9.19 -8.20
C ILE A 106 -16.84 -8.51 -9.57
N PRO A 107 -17.92 -7.84 -10.01
CA PRO A 107 -17.88 -7.01 -11.21
C PRO A 107 -16.79 -5.95 -11.08
N HIS A 108 -16.03 -5.70 -12.14
CA HIS A 108 -14.93 -4.73 -12.12
C HIS A 108 -15.38 -3.35 -11.62
N SER A 109 -16.57 -2.89 -12.02
CA SER A 109 -17.14 -1.60 -11.60
C SER A 109 -17.38 -1.49 -10.10
N SER A 110 -17.40 -2.60 -9.37
CA SER A 110 -17.72 -2.64 -7.95
C SER A 110 -16.50 -2.92 -7.07
N VAL A 111 -15.33 -3.25 -7.64
CA VAL A 111 -14.15 -3.65 -6.86
C VAL A 111 -13.78 -2.61 -5.81
N GLN A 112 -13.85 -1.32 -6.13
CA GLN A 112 -13.62 -0.25 -5.16
C GLN A 112 -14.58 -0.31 -3.97
N THR A 113 -15.88 -0.51 -4.21
CA THR A 113 -16.90 -0.63 -3.15
C THR A 113 -16.64 -1.84 -2.26
N TYR A 114 -16.30 -3.00 -2.86
CA TYR A 114 -16.03 -4.22 -2.10
C TYR A 114 -14.69 -4.19 -1.36
N MET A 115 -13.73 -3.36 -1.79
CA MET A 115 -12.52 -3.10 -1.02
C MET A 115 -12.78 -2.19 0.18
N TYR A 116 -13.71 -1.24 0.06
CA TYR A 116 -13.96 -0.26 1.11
C TYR A 116 -14.40 -0.90 2.42
N ILE A 117 -15.27 -1.91 2.37
CA ILE A 117 -15.80 -2.59 3.56
C ILE A 117 -14.69 -3.21 4.43
N PRO A 118 -13.83 -4.10 3.93
CA PRO A 118 -12.76 -4.70 4.73
C PRO A 118 -11.68 -3.70 5.14
N VAL A 119 -11.38 -2.70 4.30
CA VAL A 119 -10.41 -1.64 4.66
C VAL A 119 -10.97 -0.75 5.77
N TYR A 120 -12.27 -0.45 5.73
CA TYR A 120 -12.95 0.32 6.78
C TYR A 120 -12.99 -0.43 8.11
N ILE A 121 -13.21 -1.74 8.12
CA ILE A 121 -13.18 -2.54 9.35
C ILE A 121 -11.77 -2.59 9.95
N GLN A 122 -10.75 -2.58 9.10
CA GLN A 122 -9.35 -2.65 9.54
C GLN A 122 -8.80 -1.29 10.00
N THR A 123 -9.31 -0.19 9.46
CA THR A 123 -8.93 1.17 9.86
C THR A 123 -9.78 1.58 11.07
N LYS A 124 -9.20 2.21 12.10
CA LYS A 124 -9.97 2.66 13.26
C LYS A 124 -11.01 3.70 12.83
N MET A 125 -12.23 3.64 13.38
CA MET A 125 -13.35 4.57 13.07
C MET A 125 -12.96 6.05 13.19
N GLU A 126 -11.97 6.38 14.02
CA GLU A 126 -11.48 7.73 14.31
C GLU A 126 -10.80 8.41 13.09
N ARG A 127 -10.24 7.65 12.14
CA ARG A 127 -9.59 8.24 10.95
C ARG A 127 -10.58 8.83 9.94
N GLN A 128 -11.83 8.34 9.89
CA GLN A 128 -12.82 8.85 8.91
C GLN A 128 -13.16 10.33 9.08
N MET A 129 -12.84 10.93 10.23
CA MET A 129 -13.01 12.36 10.48
C MET A 129 -11.72 13.18 10.24
N SER A 130 -10.58 12.53 10.02
CA SER A 130 -9.27 13.17 9.90
C SER A 130 -8.59 12.81 8.58
N GLN A 131 -8.53 13.76 7.64
CA GLN A 131 -7.78 13.64 6.38
C GLN A 131 -6.24 13.78 6.59
N ARG A 132 -5.72 13.28 7.72
CA ARG A 132 -4.29 13.41 8.03
C ARG A 132 -3.43 12.51 7.14
N PRO A 133 -2.23 12.96 6.74
CA PRO A 133 -1.27 12.13 6.04
C PRO A 133 -0.81 10.96 6.92
N PHE A 134 -0.30 9.91 6.26
CA PHE A 134 0.39 8.78 6.87
C PHE A 134 1.77 9.21 7.35
N ILE A 135 2.19 8.73 8.53
CA ILE A 135 3.48 9.04 9.14
C ILE A 135 4.42 7.85 9.30
#